data_AF-A0A2T0MFP1-F1
#
_entry.id   AF-A0A2T0MFP1-F1
#
_cell.length_a   1.000
_cell.length_b   1.000
_cell.length_c   1.000
_cell.angle_alpha   90.00
_cell.angle_beta   90.00
_cell.angle_gamma   90.00
#
_symmetry.space_group_name_H-M   'P 1'
#
loop_
_entity.id
_entity.type
_entity.pdbx_description
1 polymer ?
#
loop_
_entity_poly.entity_id
_entity_poly.type
_entity_poly.pdbx_seq_one_letter_code
_entity_poly.pdbx_strand_id
1 'polypeptide(L)'
;MTKIISHGLVVLFFMWTTTLFSHQPNQLTYTFTLDGETSTLTIRFTPKTLLDILEFVKPGLRDSSRINLNNYKDELCEYFGERILLNENSLRGKLSITEMNLIAHEAFITFVSDDSLDFSKGLHIKINCLADVYNRLENFVFIKHLKSTDRYALSKENRTAVWEFPDSASKKELGSFGIEPFWMVLLLSLIFMCLSFILIKRKSKDNEPKKIKGVLVKLKHGK
;
A
#
# COMPACT_ATOMS: atom_id res chain seq x y z
N MET A 1 23.26 26.89 20.54
CA MET A 1 23.46 25.97 19.40
C MET A 1 22.84 24.58 19.59
N THR A 2 22.82 23.97 20.79
CA THR A 2 22.25 22.62 20.98
C THR A 2 20.73 22.48 20.78
N LYS A 3 19.93 23.55 20.98
CA LYS A 3 18.47 23.51 20.77
C LYS A 3 18.03 23.42 19.31
N ILE A 4 18.85 23.85 18.35
CA ILE A 4 18.48 23.86 16.92
C ILE A 4 18.66 22.46 16.31
N ILE A 5 19.68 21.73 16.75
CA ILE A 5 20.00 20.38 16.27
C ILE A 5 18.91 19.37 16.67
N SER A 6 18.32 19.50 17.87
CA SER A 6 17.29 18.57 18.34
C SER A 6 15.97 18.70 17.58
N HIS A 7 15.58 19.91 17.18
CA HIS A 7 14.33 20.12 16.44
C HIS A 7 14.48 19.70 14.97
N GLY A 8 15.65 19.93 14.36
CA GLY A 8 15.93 19.47 12.99
C GLY A 8 15.85 17.95 12.85
N LEU A 9 16.31 17.20 13.86
CA LEU A 9 16.32 15.74 13.84
C LEU A 9 14.91 15.14 13.98
N VAL A 10 14.03 15.79 14.76
CA VAL A 10 12.61 15.40 14.88
C VAL A 10 11.84 15.67 13.57
N VAL A 11 12.10 16.79 12.91
CA VAL A 11 11.46 17.10 11.61
C VAL A 11 11.94 16.13 10.52
N LEU A 12 13.24 15.83 10.46
CA LEU A 12 13.77 14.82 9.54
C LEU A 12 13.18 13.43 9.79
N PHE A 13 12.99 13.03 11.06
CA PHE A 13 12.34 11.78 11.41
C PHE A 13 10.86 11.73 10.98
N PHE A 14 10.12 12.83 11.17
CA PHE A 14 8.73 12.94 10.70
C PHE A 14 8.60 12.96 9.17
N MET A 15 9.53 13.59 8.46
CA MET A 15 9.56 13.55 6.99
C MET A 15 9.94 12.15 6.46
N TRP A 16 10.72 11.38 7.22
CA TRP A 16 11.12 10.04 6.83
C TRP A 16 10.04 8.99 7.12
N THR A 17 9.22 9.15 8.17
CA THR A 17 8.10 8.23 8.44
C THR A 17 6.89 8.46 7.53
N THR A 18 6.70 9.68 7.02
CA THR A 18 5.58 10.01 6.10
C THR A 18 5.79 9.50 4.67
N THR A 19 7.01 9.16 4.28
CA THR A 19 7.32 8.61 2.95
C THR A 19 7.11 7.09 2.83
N LEU A 20 6.86 6.38 3.93
CA LEU A 20 6.83 4.91 3.95
C LEU A 20 5.46 4.25 3.71
N PHE A 21 4.37 5.01 3.63
CA PHE A 21 3.02 4.45 3.42
C PHE A 21 2.19 5.20 2.37
N SER A 22 2.85 5.82 1.38
CA SER A 22 2.12 6.24 0.19
C SER A 22 1.84 5.00 -0.65
N HIS A 23 0.60 4.51 -0.62
CA HIS A 23 0.11 3.56 -1.61
C HIS A 23 0.49 4.08 -2.99
N GLN A 24 1.33 3.34 -3.72
CA GLN A 24 1.66 3.73 -5.09
C GLN A 24 0.35 3.72 -5.88
N PRO A 25 -0.07 4.84 -6.50
CA PRO A 25 -1.38 4.93 -7.16
C PRO A 25 -1.53 3.96 -8.35
N ASN A 26 -0.42 3.36 -8.77
CA ASN A 26 -0.32 2.43 -9.89
C ASN A 26 -0.19 0.96 -9.43
N GLN A 27 -0.22 0.67 -8.12
CA GLN A 27 -0.23 -0.69 -7.61
C GLN A 27 -1.64 -1.26 -7.69
N LEU A 28 -1.80 -2.28 -8.52
CA LEU A 28 -3.08 -2.95 -8.73
C LEU A 28 -3.04 -4.34 -8.14
N THR A 29 -4.15 -4.70 -7.52
CA THR A 29 -4.30 -6.00 -6.89
C THR A 29 -5.32 -6.81 -7.67
N TYR A 30 -4.89 -7.96 -8.17
CA TYR A 30 -5.74 -8.94 -8.83
C TYR A 30 -5.94 -10.09 -7.85
N THR A 31 -7.17 -10.36 -7.45
CA THR A 31 -7.51 -11.50 -6.59
C THR A 31 -8.32 -12.48 -7.40
N PHE A 32 -7.78 -13.68 -7.59
CA PHE A 32 -8.47 -14.78 -8.23
C PHE A 32 -8.91 -15.77 -7.17
N THR A 33 -10.20 -16.02 -7.02
CA THR A 33 -10.76 -16.96 -6.03
C THR A 33 -11.40 -18.15 -6.73
N LEU A 34 -11.06 -19.33 -6.26
CA LEU A 34 -11.59 -20.61 -6.72
C LEU A 34 -12.48 -21.20 -5.63
N ASP A 35 -13.77 -21.34 -5.91
CA ASP A 35 -14.75 -21.87 -4.95
C ASP A 35 -15.53 -23.08 -5.52
N GLY A 36 -14.79 -24.05 -6.06
CA GLY A 36 -15.28 -25.36 -6.53
C GLY A 36 -16.17 -25.32 -7.78
N GLU A 37 -17.21 -24.49 -7.78
CA GLU A 37 -18.19 -24.34 -8.86
C GLU A 37 -18.02 -23.01 -9.62
N THR A 38 -17.43 -22.01 -8.97
CA THR A 38 -17.25 -20.68 -9.55
C THR A 38 -15.81 -20.19 -9.43
N SER A 39 -15.34 -19.53 -10.49
CA SER A 39 -14.05 -18.84 -10.51
C SER A 39 -14.30 -17.35 -10.63
N THR A 40 -13.74 -16.58 -9.69
CA THR A 40 -13.94 -15.14 -9.63
C THR A 40 -12.60 -14.41 -9.74
N LEU A 41 -12.54 -13.38 -10.58
CA LEU A 41 -11.44 -12.43 -10.63
C LEU A 41 -11.94 -11.10 -10.09
N THR A 42 -11.37 -10.60 -9.00
CA THR A 42 -11.60 -9.24 -8.51
C THR A 42 -10.37 -8.40 -8.77
N ILE A 43 -10.55 -7.29 -9.48
CA ILE A 43 -9.50 -6.30 -9.71
C ILE A 43 -9.81 -5.09 -8.85
N ARG A 44 -8.85 -4.69 -8.01
CA ARG A 44 -8.94 -3.47 -7.20
C ARG A 44 -8.15 -2.35 -7.86
N PHE A 45 -8.77 -1.18 -7.92
CA PHE A 45 -8.28 0.01 -8.57
C PHE A 45 -8.24 1.18 -7.60
N THR A 46 -7.28 2.08 -7.83
CA THR A 46 -7.40 3.44 -7.28
C THR A 46 -8.37 4.24 -8.16
N PRO A 47 -9.07 5.25 -7.62
CA PRO A 47 -9.91 6.14 -8.42
C PRO A 47 -9.14 6.78 -9.58
N LYS A 48 -7.85 7.07 -9.38
CA LYS A 48 -6.97 7.59 -10.43
C LYS A 48 -6.80 6.60 -11.58
N THR A 49 -6.60 5.32 -11.30
CA THR A 49 -6.45 4.31 -12.36
C THR A 49 -7.69 4.23 -13.24
N LEU A 50 -8.87 4.24 -12.64
CA LEU A 50 -10.12 4.22 -13.41
C LEU A 50 -10.32 5.49 -14.24
N LEU A 51 -9.91 6.64 -13.70
CA LEU A 51 -9.94 7.89 -14.45
C LEU A 51 -9.00 7.85 -15.66
N ASP A 52 -7.76 7.40 -15.46
CA ASP A 52 -6.76 7.32 -16.53
C ASP A 52 -7.22 6.33 -17.65
N ILE A 53 -7.86 5.22 -17.28
CA ILE A 53 -8.50 4.30 -18.24
C ILE A 53 -9.63 5.01 -18.99
N LEU A 54 -10.49 5.73 -18.27
CA LEU A 54 -11.64 6.38 -18.86
C LEU A 54 -11.22 7.51 -19.81
N GLU A 55 -10.18 8.27 -19.47
CA GLU A 55 -9.57 9.26 -20.37
C GLU A 55 -8.89 8.62 -21.58
N PHE A 56 -8.34 7.41 -21.43
CA PHE A 56 -7.81 6.66 -22.56
C PHE A 56 -8.91 6.23 -23.54
N VAL A 57 -10.03 5.70 -23.01
CA VAL A 57 -11.19 5.28 -23.83
C VAL A 57 -11.94 6.47 -24.41
N LYS A 58 -12.06 7.57 -23.64
CA LYS A 58 -12.84 8.76 -23.99
C LYS A 58 -12.00 10.02 -23.77
N PRO A 59 -11.09 10.35 -24.70
CA PRO A 59 -10.13 11.47 -24.54
C PRO A 59 -10.76 12.83 -24.25
N GLY A 60 -12.01 13.06 -24.70
CA GLY A 60 -12.75 14.29 -24.43
C GLY A 60 -13.07 14.55 -22.95
N LEU A 61 -12.83 13.58 -22.07
CA LEU A 61 -13.02 13.76 -20.62
C LEU A 61 -11.85 14.48 -19.93
N ARG A 62 -10.69 14.61 -20.58
CA ARG A 62 -9.52 15.32 -20.00
C ARG A 62 -9.81 16.77 -19.62
N ASP A 63 -10.71 17.42 -20.35
CA ASP A 63 -11.10 18.80 -20.12
C ASP A 63 -12.26 18.94 -19.12
N SER A 64 -12.79 17.82 -18.61
CA SER A 64 -13.93 17.81 -17.69
C SER A 64 -13.49 18.14 -16.26
N SER A 65 -14.14 19.12 -15.65
CA SER A 65 -13.85 19.52 -14.26
C SER A 65 -14.39 18.56 -13.21
N ARG A 66 -15.38 17.72 -13.56
CA ARG A 66 -15.98 16.71 -12.69
C ARG A 66 -16.38 15.49 -13.49
N ILE A 67 -15.95 14.32 -13.03
CA ILE A 67 -16.28 13.02 -13.64
C ILE A 67 -16.87 12.14 -12.55
N ASN A 68 -18.07 11.62 -12.78
CA ASN A 68 -18.68 10.58 -11.94
C ASN A 68 -18.48 9.23 -12.64
N LEU A 69 -17.61 8.39 -12.09
CA LEU A 69 -17.26 7.08 -12.66
C LEU A 69 -18.49 6.17 -12.88
N ASN A 70 -19.54 6.31 -12.07
CA ASN A 70 -20.76 5.51 -12.22
C ASN A 70 -21.54 5.81 -13.52
N ASN A 71 -21.32 6.95 -14.16
CA ASN A 71 -21.95 7.28 -15.43
C ASN A 71 -21.27 6.60 -16.62
N TYR A 72 -20.13 5.94 -16.39
CA TYR A 72 -19.28 5.34 -17.43
C TYR A 72 -19.06 3.85 -17.22
N LYS A 73 -20.00 3.18 -16.53
CA LYS A 73 -19.91 1.73 -16.27
C LYS A 73 -19.86 0.93 -17.56
N ASP A 74 -20.64 1.32 -18.57
CA ASP A 74 -20.72 0.60 -19.84
C ASP A 74 -19.39 0.67 -20.59
N GLU A 75 -18.78 1.85 -20.68
CA GLU A 75 -17.46 2.02 -21.30
C GLU A 75 -16.36 1.24 -20.55
N LEU A 76 -16.41 1.22 -19.21
CA LEU A 76 -15.49 0.40 -18.42
C LEU A 76 -15.72 -1.09 -18.66
N CYS A 77 -16.97 -1.55 -18.70
CA CYS A 77 -17.33 -2.94 -18.98
C CYS A 77 -16.80 -3.39 -20.35
N GLU A 78 -17.01 -2.58 -21.39
CA GLU A 78 -16.50 -2.84 -22.74
C GLU A 78 -14.97 -2.89 -22.75
N TYR A 79 -14.31 -1.90 -22.14
CA TYR A 79 -12.86 -1.83 -22.06
C TYR A 79 -12.23 -3.09 -21.45
N PHE A 80 -12.77 -3.55 -20.31
CA PHE A 80 -12.25 -4.71 -19.60
C PHE A 80 -12.60 -6.03 -20.27
N GLY A 81 -13.79 -6.15 -20.87
CA GLY A 81 -14.25 -7.36 -21.56
C GLY A 81 -13.34 -7.77 -22.73
N GLU A 82 -12.72 -6.81 -23.40
CA GLU A 82 -11.78 -7.09 -24.50
C GLU A 82 -10.35 -7.42 -24.04
N ARG A 83 -9.97 -6.99 -22.84
CA ARG A 83 -8.55 -6.90 -22.41
C ARG A 83 -8.17 -7.86 -21.30
N ILE A 84 -9.14 -8.52 -20.68
CA ILE A 84 -8.90 -9.58 -19.70
C ILE A 84 -9.23 -10.91 -20.37
N LEU A 85 -8.20 -11.73 -20.57
CA LEU A 85 -8.35 -13.04 -21.21
C LEU A 85 -7.85 -14.13 -20.26
N LEU A 86 -8.72 -15.09 -19.96
CA LEU A 86 -8.34 -16.33 -19.29
C LEU A 86 -8.05 -17.38 -20.36
N ASN A 87 -6.83 -17.88 -20.40
CA ASN A 87 -6.46 -19.00 -21.26
C ASN A 87 -6.12 -20.20 -20.39
N GLU A 88 -6.89 -21.27 -20.54
CA GLU A 88 -6.61 -22.56 -19.92
C GLU A 88 -6.45 -23.59 -21.05
N ASN A 89 -5.26 -24.14 -21.24
CA ASN A 89 -5.03 -25.22 -22.22
C ASN A 89 -5.57 -24.95 -23.65
N SER A 90 -5.52 -23.69 -24.11
CA SER A 90 -6.06 -23.20 -25.40
C SER A 90 -7.58 -22.93 -25.45
N LEU A 91 -8.31 -23.18 -24.36
CA LEU A 91 -9.67 -22.69 -24.18
C LEU A 91 -9.63 -21.25 -23.67
N ARG A 92 -10.37 -20.37 -24.36
CA ARG A 92 -10.58 -18.99 -23.94
C ARG A 92 -11.81 -18.95 -23.04
N GLY A 93 -11.59 -18.85 -21.73
CA GLY A 93 -12.66 -18.59 -20.78
C GLY A 93 -13.14 -17.15 -20.96
N LYS A 94 -14.44 -16.98 -21.19
CA LYS A 94 -15.05 -15.64 -21.19
C LYS A 94 -15.32 -15.24 -19.74
N LEU A 95 -14.87 -14.04 -19.41
CA LEU A 95 -15.18 -13.42 -18.13
C LEU A 95 -16.36 -12.46 -18.30
N SER A 96 -17.36 -12.63 -17.45
CA SER A 96 -18.53 -11.75 -17.38
C SER A 96 -18.43 -10.90 -16.11
N ILE A 97 -18.64 -9.59 -16.23
CA ILE A 97 -18.64 -8.70 -15.06
C ILE A 97 -19.90 -8.97 -14.23
N THR A 98 -19.72 -9.25 -12.95
CA THR A 98 -20.84 -9.52 -12.02
C THR A 98 -21.03 -8.41 -11.01
N GLU A 99 -19.95 -7.74 -10.60
CA GLU A 99 -20.01 -6.66 -9.62
C GLU A 99 -19.05 -5.53 -10.00
N MET A 100 -19.50 -4.29 -9.79
CA MET A 100 -18.70 -3.11 -10.02
C MET A 100 -19.03 -2.04 -8.98
N ASN A 101 -18.04 -1.69 -8.17
CA ASN A 101 -18.12 -0.62 -7.18
C ASN A 101 -17.08 0.46 -7.48
N LEU A 102 -17.56 1.67 -7.80
CA LEU A 102 -16.73 2.81 -8.21
C LEU A 102 -16.80 4.00 -7.25
N ILE A 103 -17.43 3.82 -6.08
CA ILE A 103 -17.83 4.93 -5.19
C ILE A 103 -16.76 5.24 -4.12
N ALA A 104 -15.90 4.27 -3.79
CA ALA A 104 -14.95 4.37 -2.68
C ALA A 104 -13.51 4.69 -3.12
N HIS A 105 -12.65 4.98 -2.14
CA HIS A 105 -11.19 5.09 -2.34
C HIS A 105 -10.54 3.80 -2.84
N GLU A 106 -11.24 2.67 -2.70
CA GLU A 106 -10.91 1.40 -3.32
C GLU A 106 -12.06 0.99 -4.23
N ALA A 107 -11.91 1.24 -5.53
CA ALA A 107 -12.87 0.77 -6.51
C ALA A 107 -12.53 -0.68 -6.89
N PHE A 108 -13.53 -1.47 -7.26
CA PHE A 108 -13.29 -2.82 -7.72
C PHE A 108 -14.27 -3.27 -8.80
N ILE A 109 -13.81 -4.21 -9.61
CA ILE A 109 -14.61 -4.91 -10.61
C ILE A 109 -14.39 -6.40 -10.41
N THR A 110 -15.48 -7.14 -10.24
CA THR A 110 -15.49 -8.59 -10.11
C THR A 110 -16.01 -9.21 -11.40
N PHE A 111 -15.28 -10.21 -11.88
CA PHE A 111 -15.59 -11.01 -13.05
C PHE A 111 -15.82 -12.45 -12.61
N VAL A 112 -16.75 -13.13 -13.26
CA VAL A 112 -16.99 -14.58 -13.11
C VAL A 112 -16.71 -15.26 -14.44
N SER A 113 -16.06 -16.42 -14.37
CA SER A 113 -15.93 -17.31 -15.52
C SER A 113 -17.23 -18.07 -15.72
N ASP A 114 -17.78 -18.03 -16.95
CA ASP A 114 -18.98 -18.78 -17.30
C ASP A 114 -18.70 -20.30 -17.35
N ASP A 115 -17.43 -20.66 -17.58
CA ASP A 115 -16.98 -22.05 -17.67
C ASP A 115 -16.34 -22.52 -16.35
N SER A 116 -16.60 -23.78 -15.99
CA SER A 116 -15.85 -24.50 -14.96
C SER A 116 -14.42 -24.73 -15.47
N LEU A 117 -13.49 -23.88 -15.03
CA LEU A 117 -12.08 -23.98 -15.37
C LEU A 117 -11.43 -25.12 -14.56
N ASP A 118 -10.68 -26.01 -15.23
CA ASP A 118 -9.98 -27.15 -14.61
C ASP A 118 -8.51 -26.81 -14.34
N PHE A 119 -8.28 -26.27 -13.14
CA PHE A 119 -6.96 -25.76 -12.74
C PHE A 119 -5.92 -26.86 -12.45
N SER A 120 -6.27 -28.15 -12.55
CA SER A 120 -5.34 -29.27 -12.31
C SER A 120 -4.13 -29.26 -13.25
N LYS A 121 -4.24 -28.58 -14.40
CA LYS A 121 -3.21 -28.52 -15.45
C LYS A 121 -2.43 -27.19 -15.50
N GLY A 122 -2.68 -26.30 -14.55
CA GLY A 122 -2.07 -24.97 -14.50
C GLY A 122 -2.87 -23.90 -15.26
N LEU A 123 -2.76 -22.66 -14.80
CA LEU A 123 -3.55 -21.52 -15.28
C LEU A 123 -2.67 -20.42 -15.83
N HIS A 124 -2.98 -19.99 -17.05
CA HIS A 124 -2.36 -18.81 -17.63
C HIS A 124 -3.36 -17.65 -17.68
N ILE A 125 -3.29 -16.79 -16.66
CA ILE A 125 -4.03 -15.53 -16.68
C ILE A 125 -3.20 -14.52 -17.46
N LYS A 126 -3.80 -13.92 -18.50
CA LYS A 126 -3.21 -12.79 -19.21
C LYS A 126 -4.03 -11.55 -18.95
N ILE A 127 -3.44 -10.58 -18.27
CA ILE A 127 -4.13 -9.33 -17.90
C ILE A 127 -3.50 -8.16 -18.66
N ASN A 128 -4.11 -7.79 -19.79
CA ASN A 128 -3.59 -6.72 -20.64
C ASN A 128 -4.29 -5.37 -20.44
N CYS A 129 -5.28 -5.30 -19.55
CA CYS A 129 -6.17 -4.14 -19.41
C CYS A 129 -5.48 -2.83 -18.99
N LEU A 130 -4.20 -2.82 -18.65
CA LEU A 130 -3.52 -1.59 -18.24
C LEU A 130 -2.16 -1.40 -18.91
N ALA A 131 -1.76 -2.32 -19.78
CA ALA A 131 -0.51 -2.22 -20.52
C ALA A 131 -0.50 -0.99 -21.42
N ASP A 132 -1.65 -0.69 -22.04
CA ASP A 132 -1.83 0.41 -22.97
C ASP A 132 -1.85 1.77 -22.25
N VAL A 133 -2.27 1.78 -20.97
CA VAL A 133 -2.38 3.00 -20.15
C VAL A 133 -1.06 3.29 -19.43
N TYR A 134 -0.44 2.25 -18.86
CA TYR A 134 0.80 2.36 -18.10
C TYR A 134 1.83 1.39 -18.67
N ASN A 135 2.80 1.94 -19.40
CA ASN A 135 3.91 1.21 -20.03
C ASN A 135 4.79 0.38 -19.05
N ARG A 136 4.55 0.46 -17.73
CA ARG A 136 5.21 -0.34 -16.68
C ARG A 136 4.25 -0.53 -15.50
N LEU A 137 3.97 -1.76 -15.13
CA LEU A 137 3.21 -2.07 -13.92
C LEU A 137 3.91 -3.17 -13.11
N GLU A 138 4.15 -2.89 -11.83
CA GLU A 138 4.49 -3.90 -10.83
C GLU A 138 3.18 -4.48 -10.29
N ASN A 139 2.63 -5.45 -11.02
CA ASN A 139 1.33 -6.03 -10.72
C ASN A 139 1.47 -7.41 -10.08
N PHE A 140 0.60 -7.69 -9.12
CA PHE A 140 0.56 -8.98 -8.44
C PHE A 140 -0.81 -9.64 -8.58
N VAL A 141 -0.80 -10.93 -8.91
CA VAL A 141 -1.98 -11.78 -8.92
C VAL A 141 -1.94 -12.68 -7.68
N PHE A 142 -3.00 -12.63 -6.88
CA PHE A 142 -3.20 -13.47 -5.72
C PHE A 142 -4.21 -14.56 -6.08
N ILE A 143 -3.79 -15.82 -6.09
CA ILE A 143 -4.67 -16.96 -6.34
C ILE A 143 -5.03 -17.56 -4.98
N LYS A 144 -6.33 -17.58 -4.66
CA LYS A 144 -6.86 -18.16 -3.42
C LYS A 144 -7.51 -19.50 -3.74
N HIS A 145 -7.02 -20.55 -3.09
CA HIS A 145 -7.55 -21.90 -3.22
C HIS A 145 -7.72 -22.52 -1.84
N LEU A 146 -8.98 -22.73 -1.40
CA LEU A 146 -9.46 -23.40 -0.17
C LEU A 146 -8.75 -23.04 1.17
N LYS A 147 -7.42 -23.14 1.27
CA LYS A 147 -6.58 -22.82 2.43
C LYS A 147 -5.26 -22.11 2.10
N SER A 148 -4.92 -21.89 0.83
CA SER A 148 -3.70 -21.18 0.42
C SER A 148 -4.01 -19.87 -0.30
N THR A 149 -3.07 -18.94 -0.23
CA THR A 149 -3.05 -17.74 -1.07
C THR A 149 -1.67 -17.64 -1.67
N ASP A 150 -1.59 -17.88 -2.98
CA ASP A 150 -0.34 -17.84 -3.73
C ASP A 150 -0.22 -16.48 -4.41
N ARG A 151 1.00 -15.91 -4.40
CA ARG A 151 1.28 -14.58 -4.96
C ARG A 151 2.20 -14.71 -6.17
N TYR A 152 1.75 -14.19 -7.31
CA TYR A 152 2.50 -14.18 -8.56
C TYR A 152 2.76 -12.75 -9.00
N ALA A 153 3.97 -12.47 -9.50
CA ALA A 153 4.25 -11.23 -10.21
C ALA A 153 3.86 -11.38 -11.68
N LEU A 154 3.23 -10.37 -12.28
CA LEU A 154 3.03 -10.34 -13.72
C LEU A 154 4.37 -10.12 -14.42
N SER A 155 4.67 -10.97 -15.41
CA SER A 155 5.84 -10.81 -16.28
C SER A 155 5.68 -9.59 -17.20
N LYS A 156 6.76 -9.19 -17.90
CA LYS A 156 6.71 -8.10 -18.91
C LYS A 156 5.70 -8.34 -20.03
N GLU A 157 5.30 -9.60 -20.26
CA GLU A 157 4.26 -9.97 -21.23
C GLU A 157 2.84 -10.01 -20.61
N ASN A 158 2.69 -9.56 -19.36
CA ASN A 158 1.50 -9.67 -18.51
C ASN A 158 0.95 -11.09 -18.36
N ARG A 159 1.85 -12.08 -18.42
CA ARG A 159 1.52 -13.50 -18.21
C ARG A 159 1.91 -13.90 -16.80
N THR A 160 1.03 -14.60 -16.09
CA THR A 160 1.44 -15.45 -14.96
C THR A 160 1.94 -16.78 -15.54
N ALA A 161 3.21 -17.12 -15.27
CA ALA A 161 3.65 -18.50 -15.44
C ALA A 161 3.33 -19.23 -14.13
N VAL A 162 2.41 -20.19 -14.18
CA VAL A 162 2.23 -21.15 -13.09
C VAL A 162 3.38 -22.14 -13.17
N TRP A 163 4.22 -22.20 -12.13
CA TRP A 163 5.14 -23.31 -11.92
C TRP A 163 4.96 -23.86 -10.50
N GLU A 164 4.76 -25.18 -10.49
CA GLU A 164 4.57 -26.19 -9.46
C GLU A 164 4.38 -25.76 -8.00
N PHE A 165 3.24 -26.19 -7.45
CA PHE A 165 2.97 -26.27 -6.03
C PHE A 165 4.00 -27.21 -5.38
N PRO A 166 4.90 -26.73 -4.50
CA PRO A 166 5.54 -27.63 -3.57
C PRO A 166 4.46 -28.03 -2.57
N ASP A 167 4.04 -29.29 -2.63
CA ASP A 167 3.23 -29.93 -1.60
C ASP A 167 3.76 -29.56 -0.22
N SER A 168 2.96 -28.82 0.55
CA SER A 168 2.97 -28.80 2.02
C SER A 168 4.35 -28.91 2.69
N ALA A 169 5.29 -28.01 2.40
CA ALA A 169 6.56 -27.97 3.14
C ALA A 169 7.16 -26.57 3.21
N SER A 170 6.38 -25.60 3.69
CA SER A 170 6.81 -24.77 4.81
C SER A 170 5.71 -23.76 5.16
N LYS A 171 5.06 -23.98 6.30
CA LYS A 171 4.84 -22.88 7.23
C LYS A 171 6.20 -22.30 7.61
N LYS A 172 6.91 -21.66 6.68
CA LYS A 172 7.75 -20.55 7.07
C LYS A 172 6.77 -19.40 7.08
N GLU A 173 6.29 -19.14 8.28
CA GLU A 173 5.76 -17.85 8.68
C GLU A 173 6.47 -16.79 7.83
N LEU A 174 5.79 -16.36 6.76
CA LEU A 174 6.14 -15.14 6.08
C LEU A 174 5.87 -14.12 7.16
N GLY A 175 6.96 -13.77 7.85
CA GLY A 175 6.91 -13.14 9.16
C GLY A 175 5.82 -12.11 9.14
N SER A 176 4.91 -12.23 10.11
CA SER A 176 4.41 -11.06 10.81
C SER A 176 5.48 -10.00 10.66
N PHE A 177 5.29 -9.04 9.74
CA PHE A 177 6.01 -7.78 9.80
C PHE A 177 5.45 -7.21 11.07
N GLY A 178 6.07 -7.65 12.16
CA GLY A 178 5.45 -7.61 13.47
C GLY A 178 5.16 -6.18 13.75
N ILE A 179 4.23 -5.95 14.64
CA ILE A 179 4.15 -4.64 15.27
C ILE A 179 5.48 -4.38 16.05
N GLU A 180 6.33 -5.41 16.22
CA GLU A 180 7.62 -5.42 16.91
C GLU A 180 8.67 -4.40 16.42
N PRO A 181 8.99 -4.20 15.12
CA PRO A 181 9.95 -3.18 14.71
C PRO A 181 9.42 -1.78 14.99
N PHE A 182 8.10 -1.57 14.85
CA PHE A 182 7.47 -0.29 15.16
C PHE A 182 7.56 0.03 16.66
N TRP A 183 7.24 -0.93 17.53
CA TRP A 183 7.36 -0.77 18.99
C TRP A 183 8.81 -0.55 19.43
N MET A 184 9.78 -1.23 18.80
CA MET A 184 11.20 -1.03 19.09
C MET A 184 11.69 0.36 18.70
N VAL A 185 11.27 0.87 17.54
CA VAL A 185 11.58 2.25 17.11
C VAL A 185 10.91 3.28 18.03
N LEU A 186 9.65 3.04 18.42
CA LEU A 186 8.93 3.89 19.37
C LEU A 186 9.63 3.92 20.74
N LEU A 187 10.02 2.76 21.26
CA LEU A 187 10.71 2.62 22.55
C LEU A 187 12.07 3.34 22.53
N LEU A 188 12.87 3.15 21.48
CA LEU A 188 14.14 3.86 21.31
C LEU A 188 13.93 5.38 21.27
N SER A 189 12.90 5.86 20.57
CA SER A 189 12.59 7.30 20.51
C SER A 189 12.23 7.88 21.88
N LEU A 190 11.47 7.13 22.70
CA LEU A 190 11.12 7.51 24.08
C LEU A 190 12.36 7.54 24.98
N ILE A 191 13.26 6.56 24.87
CA ILE A 191 14.52 6.54 25.62
C ILE A 191 15.37 7.77 25.28
N PHE A 192 15.49 8.12 23.99
CA PHE A 192 16.22 9.33 23.56
C PHE A 192 15.60 10.62 24.10
N MET A 193 14.26 10.72 24.14
CA MET A 193 13.57 11.86 24.77
C MET A 193 13.87 11.95 26.27
N CYS A 194 13.77 10.84 27.00
CA CYS A 194 14.05 10.80 28.44
C CYS A 194 15.50 11.21 28.76
N LEU A 195 16.47 10.69 28.01
CA LEU A 195 17.88 11.05 28.16
C LEU A 195 18.12 12.54 27.88
N SER A 196 17.49 13.08 26.84
CA SER A 196 17.55 14.50 26.51
C SER A 196 17.01 15.38 27.65
N PHE A 197 15.91 14.96 28.29
CA PHE A 197 15.32 15.67 29.42
C PHE A 197 16.23 15.68 30.65
N ILE A 198 16.88 14.54 30.95
CA ILE A 198 17.86 14.42 32.04
C ILE A 198 19.06 15.35 31.81
N LEU A 199 19.58 15.42 30.58
CA LEU A 199 20.71 16.29 30.22
C LEU A 199 20.34 17.78 30.36
N ILE A 200 19.13 18.19 29.95
CA ILE A 200 18.64 19.56 30.12
C ILE A 200 18.53 19.91 31.61
N LYS A 201 17.97 19.00 32.43
CA LYS A 201 17.81 19.23 33.87
C LYS A 201 19.14 19.36 34.61
N ARG A 202 20.14 18.53 34.27
CA ARG A 202 21.50 18.66 34.82
C ARG A 202 22.11 20.03 34.50
N LYS A 203 22.05 20.44 33.23
CA LYS A 203 22.59 21.74 32.80
C LYS A 203 21.90 22.94 33.47
N SER A 204 20.60 22.83 33.77
CA SER A 204 19.89 23.89 34.52
C SER A 204 20.40 24.05 35.95
N LYS A 205 20.78 22.95 36.60
CA LYS A 205 21.25 22.95 37.99
C LYS A 205 22.65 23.55 38.14
N ASP A 206 23.50 23.34 37.14
CA ASP A 206 24.86 23.90 37.11
C ASP A 206 24.88 25.42 36.85
N ASN A 207 23.78 25.98 36.33
CA ASN A 207 23.63 27.41 36.07
C ASN A 207 22.87 28.17 37.18
N GLU A 208 22.54 27.53 38.31
CA GLU A 208 22.02 28.28 39.45
C GLU A 208 23.13 29.20 39.99
N PRO A 209 22.90 30.53 40.03
CA PRO A 209 23.90 31.46 40.55
C PRO A 209 24.18 31.11 42.01
N LYS A 210 25.45 30.76 42.32
CA LYS A 210 25.88 30.52 43.68
C LYS A 210 25.50 31.74 44.52
N LYS A 211 24.55 31.57 45.45
CA LYS A 211 24.17 32.62 46.42
C LYS A 211 25.45 33.04 47.14
N ILE A 212 25.97 34.21 46.78
CA ILE A 212 27.05 34.86 47.52
C ILE A 212 26.49 35.11 48.91
N LYS A 213 26.98 34.37 49.91
CA LYS A 213 26.64 34.61 51.31
C LYS A 213 27.18 35.99 51.66
N GLY A 214 26.32 37.00 51.61
CA GLY A 214 26.65 38.36 52.01
C GLY A 214 27.12 38.36 53.46
N VAL A 215 28.39 38.70 53.64
CA VAL A 215 28.96 39.03 54.95
C VAL A 215 28.27 40.30 55.43
N LEU A 216 27.37 40.16 56.40
CA LEU A 216 26.61 41.26 56.98
C LEU A 216 27.57 42.09 57.86
N VAL A 217 28.21 43.11 57.27
CA VAL A 217 28.98 44.10 58.02
C VAL A 217 27.99 45.00 58.77
N LYS A 218 27.83 44.78 60.07
CA LYS A 218 27.10 45.70 60.97
C LYS A 218 27.89 47.00 61.10
N LEU A 219 27.56 48.01 60.30
CA LEU A 219 27.97 49.38 60.58
C LEU A 219 27.02 49.97 61.63
N LYS A 220 27.63 50.36 62.75
CA LYS A 220 27.00 50.85 63.99
C LYS A 220 27.32 52.33 64.13
N HIS A 221 26.41 53.23 63.77
CA HIS A 221 26.42 54.67 64.15
C HIS A 221 24.94 55.10 64.23
N GLY A 222 24.40 55.68 65.31
CA GLY A 222 24.99 56.64 66.23
C GLY A 222 24.42 58.02 65.86
N LYS A 223 23.37 58.46 66.58
CA LYS A 223 22.86 59.84 66.52
C LYS A 223 23.76 60.75 67.33
#